data_AF-A0A1Y2J0L9-F1
#
_entry.id   AF-A0A1Y2J0L9-F1
#
_cell.length_a   1.000
_cell.length_b   1.000
_cell.length_c   1.000
_cell.angle_alpha   90.00
_cell.angle_beta   90.00
_cell.angle_gamma   90.00
#
_symmetry.space_group_name_H-M   'P 1'
#
loop_
_entity.id
_entity.type
_entity.pdbx_description
1 polymer ?
#
loop_
_entity_poly.entity_id
_entity_poly.type
_entity_poly.pdbx_seq_one_letter_code
_entity_poly.pdbx_strand_id
1 'polypeptide(L)'
;MQLTTGLPLLFALGARVFVNTLIPDPTHTPSTPDFLLNGLFQGVLIQNTLTQLPQVVLVVVLGVAAKLVIDYVRLSDVVQTACTVLGVALGVLVTDLLSQFVDPALISGAIPERAPVPVSVGPKRELLEPSKRIRLVSFGRDRTRSHRHKDAGHRDRDEHTRHREREREREHERHGRPTDIRPITPTLTYCSTAPSISLDSVPSSLDPEGKLSPQEREVAVLRARASLADSERRRFKEERKWALSQGNMARASQLAWQVRRYTALMESFHREADAKVVEAARAAAAPNAQVAGHGGGSSRRRSHSRQRKSSFSAPSAPNGAPLISSADDRPPLVSVTVGPNPRTRKRSGGTATLKPAIFVQGRE
;
A
#
# COMPACT_ATOMS: atom_id res chain seq x y z
N MET A 1 -7.50 2.42 -26.12
CA MET A 1 -6.84 3.69 -25.71
C MET A 1 -6.81 3.71 -24.19
N GLN A 2 -5.62 3.70 -23.58
CA GLN A 2 -5.48 3.75 -22.13
C GLN A 2 -5.90 5.15 -21.67
N LEU A 3 -7.02 5.25 -20.95
CA LEU A 3 -7.47 6.52 -20.38
C LEU A 3 -6.50 6.90 -19.25
N THR A 4 -5.49 7.69 -19.59
CA THR A 4 -4.54 8.24 -18.62
C THR A 4 -5.29 9.20 -17.71
N THR A 5 -5.09 9.10 -16.40
CA THR A 5 -5.75 9.94 -15.39
C THR A 5 -5.42 11.42 -15.47
N GLY A 6 -4.46 11.81 -16.32
CA GLY A 6 -4.16 13.20 -16.66
C GLY A 6 -5.30 13.93 -17.38
N LEU A 7 -6.09 13.24 -18.22
CA LEU A 7 -7.17 13.87 -19.00
C LEU A 7 -8.30 14.44 -18.13
N PRO A 8 -8.88 13.67 -17.19
CA PRO A 8 -9.90 14.18 -16.27
C PRO A 8 -9.39 15.35 -15.42
N LEU A 9 -8.13 15.31 -14.99
CA LEU A 9 -7.53 16.37 -14.17
C LEU A 9 -7.32 17.64 -14.98
N LEU A 10 -6.83 17.51 -16.22
CA LEU A 10 -6.70 18.64 -17.14
C LEU A 10 -8.07 19.25 -17.47
N PHE A 11 -9.11 18.43 -17.69
CA PHE A 11 -10.47 18.92 -17.92
C PHE A 11 -11.05 19.63 -16.70
N ALA A 12 -10.90 19.06 -15.49
CA ALA A 12 -11.43 19.68 -14.27
C ALA A 12 -10.71 21.00 -13.94
N LEU A 13 -9.38 21.02 -14.08
CA LEU A 13 -8.57 22.19 -13.79
C LEU A 13 -8.72 23.26 -14.88
N GLY A 14 -8.78 22.84 -16.14
CA GLY A 14 -9.07 23.70 -17.28
C GLY A 14 -10.47 24.30 -17.21
N ALA A 15 -11.50 23.54 -16.84
CA ALA A 15 -12.85 24.06 -16.63
C ALA A 15 -12.89 25.12 -15.52
N ARG A 16 -12.16 24.91 -14.41
CA ARG A 16 -12.07 25.88 -13.31
C ARG A 16 -11.38 27.18 -13.76
N VAL A 17 -10.25 27.07 -14.47
CA VAL A 17 -9.56 28.24 -15.03
C VAL A 17 -10.46 28.96 -16.04
N PHE A 18 -11.14 28.22 -16.91
CA PHE A 18 -12.04 28.75 -17.91
C PHE A 18 -13.21 29.52 -17.30
N VAL A 19 -13.85 28.98 -16.25
CA VAL A 19 -14.91 29.66 -15.51
C VAL A 19 -14.39 30.95 -14.87
N ASN A 20 -13.21 30.90 -14.23
CA ASN A 20 -12.59 32.10 -13.66
C ASN A 20 -12.23 33.16 -14.73
N THR A 21 -11.91 32.75 -15.96
CA THR A 21 -11.64 33.70 -17.06
C THR A 21 -12.89 34.26 -17.71
N LEU A 22 -13.99 33.50 -17.75
CA LEU A 22 -15.24 33.92 -18.40
C LEU A 22 -16.11 34.82 -17.52
N ILE A 23 -15.99 34.69 -16.21
CA ILE A 23 -16.71 35.53 -15.25
C ILE A 23 -15.66 36.36 -14.48
N PRO A 24 -14.99 37.32 -15.15
CA PRO A 24 -14.09 38.21 -14.46
C PRO A 24 -14.94 39.09 -13.54
N ASP A 25 -14.80 38.88 -12.23
CA ASP A 25 -15.39 39.77 -11.24
C ASP A 25 -14.62 41.10 -11.29
N PRO A 26 -15.24 42.21 -11.78
CA PRO A 26 -14.54 43.47 -12.00
C PRO A 26 -14.06 44.11 -10.68
N THR A 27 -14.51 43.60 -9.55
CA THR A 27 -14.11 44.08 -8.22
C THR A 27 -12.88 43.37 -7.67
N HIS A 28 -12.48 42.23 -8.26
CA HIS A 28 -11.37 41.43 -7.78
C HIS A 28 -10.06 41.91 -8.38
N THR A 29 -9.20 42.48 -7.54
CA THR A 29 -7.79 42.67 -7.90
C THR A 29 -7.15 41.28 -8.10
N PRO A 30 -6.34 41.09 -9.16
CA PRO A 30 -5.74 39.80 -9.47
C PRO A 30 -4.91 39.33 -8.28
N SER A 31 -5.33 38.22 -7.69
CA SER A 31 -4.73 37.74 -6.45
C SER A 31 -3.54 36.83 -6.78
N THR A 32 -2.50 36.83 -5.93
CA THR A 32 -1.33 35.95 -6.07
C THR A 32 -1.67 34.47 -6.37
N PRO A 33 -2.72 33.84 -5.79
CA PRO A 33 -3.08 32.46 -6.12
C PRO A 33 -3.58 32.26 -7.54
N ASP A 34 -4.12 33.28 -8.22
CA ASP A 34 -4.58 33.15 -9.61
C ASP A 34 -3.42 32.92 -10.57
N PHE A 35 -2.28 33.59 -10.33
CA PHE A 35 -1.04 33.38 -11.06
C PHE A 35 -0.47 31.98 -10.83
N LEU A 36 -0.55 31.48 -9.60
CA LEU A 36 -0.10 30.13 -9.26
C LEU A 36 -0.97 29.07 -9.94
N LEU A 37 -2.30 29.24 -9.92
CA LEU A 37 -3.24 28.35 -10.60
C LEU A 37 -3.04 28.34 -12.12
N ASN A 38 -2.81 29.51 -12.73
CA ASN A 38 -2.50 29.63 -14.15
C ASN A 38 -1.19 28.91 -14.50
N GLY A 39 -0.14 29.10 -13.69
CA GLY A 39 1.11 28.36 -13.85
C GLY A 39 0.91 26.86 -13.70
N LEU A 40 0.16 26.43 -12.68
CA LEU A 40 -0.13 25.03 -12.43
C LEU A 40 -0.84 24.38 -13.62
N PHE A 41 -1.84 25.06 -14.19
CA PHE A 41 -2.51 24.60 -15.40
C PHE A 41 -1.55 24.45 -16.59
N GLN A 42 -0.67 25.43 -16.82
CA GLN A 42 0.36 25.35 -17.87
C GLN A 42 1.31 24.17 -17.65
N GLY A 43 1.72 23.91 -16.40
CA GLY A 43 2.57 22.77 -16.04
C GLY A 43 1.89 21.42 -16.33
N VAL A 44 0.62 21.28 -15.93
CA VAL A 44 -0.20 20.09 -16.23
C VAL A 44 -0.36 19.90 -17.74
N LEU A 45 -0.57 20.99 -18.49
CA LEU A 45 -0.74 20.97 -19.95
C LEU A 45 0.56 20.55 -20.66
N ILE A 46 1.73 21.05 -20.24
CA ILE A 46 3.02 20.61 -20.77
C ILE A 46 3.22 19.11 -20.54
N GLN A 47 3.02 18.63 -19.31
CA GLN A 47 3.22 17.22 -18.97
C GLN A 47 2.25 16.31 -19.73
N ASN A 48 0.98 16.71 -19.88
CA ASN A 48 0.00 15.94 -20.65
C ASN A 48 0.32 15.93 -22.16
N THR A 49 0.82 17.04 -22.71
CA THR A 49 1.26 17.07 -24.11
C THR A 49 2.48 16.18 -24.31
N LEU A 50 3.38 16.12 -23.31
CA LEU A 50 4.57 15.27 -23.33
C LEU A 50 4.23 13.78 -23.37
N THR A 51 3.17 13.37 -22.66
CA THR A 51 2.73 11.98 -22.65
C THR A 51 1.90 11.60 -23.88
N GLN A 52 1.08 12.50 -24.43
CA GLN A 52 0.15 12.18 -25.52
C GLN A 52 0.69 12.47 -26.92
N LEU A 53 1.38 13.60 -27.11
CA LEU A 53 1.76 14.13 -28.42
C LEU A 53 3.18 14.75 -28.37
N PRO A 54 4.24 13.92 -28.31
CA PRO A 54 5.62 14.39 -28.12
C PRO A 54 6.09 15.35 -29.24
N GLN A 55 5.52 15.24 -30.43
CA GLN A 55 5.84 16.12 -31.57
C GLN A 55 5.41 17.58 -31.35
N VAL A 56 4.34 17.80 -30.57
CA VAL A 56 3.76 19.14 -30.34
C VAL A 56 4.35 19.81 -29.08
N VAL A 57 5.03 19.05 -28.24
CA VAL A 57 5.61 19.53 -26.97
C VAL A 57 6.50 20.74 -27.15
N LEU A 58 7.38 20.72 -28.16
CA LEU A 58 8.34 21.80 -28.38
C LEU A 58 7.61 23.11 -28.70
N VAL A 59 6.53 23.05 -29.47
CA VAL A 59 5.68 24.22 -29.80
C VAL A 59 4.98 24.74 -28.54
N VAL A 60 4.44 23.85 -27.71
CA VAL A 60 3.74 24.22 -26.47
C VAL A 60 4.70 24.84 -25.45
N VAL A 61 5.86 24.23 -25.22
CA VAL A 61 6.89 24.75 -24.31
C VAL A 61 7.40 26.11 -24.77
N LEU A 62 7.64 26.27 -26.08
CA LEU A 62 8.06 27.55 -26.64
C LEU A 62 6.96 28.62 -26.50
N GLY A 63 5.69 28.25 -26.67
CA GLY A 63 4.55 29.15 -26.46
C GLY A 63 4.41 29.60 -25.00
N VAL A 64 4.55 28.69 -24.04
CA VAL A 64 4.54 29.02 -22.60
C VAL A 64 5.73 29.91 -22.23
N ALA A 65 6.93 29.60 -22.73
CA ALA A 65 8.12 30.40 -22.49
C ALA A 65 7.99 31.82 -23.08
N ALA A 66 7.53 31.94 -24.33
CA ALA A 66 7.30 33.23 -24.97
C ALA A 66 6.26 34.06 -24.20
N LYS A 67 5.18 33.43 -23.72
CA LYS A 67 4.18 34.08 -22.86
C LYS A 67 4.82 34.61 -21.58
N LEU A 68 5.62 33.79 -20.87
CA LEU A 68 6.29 34.21 -19.64
C LEU A 68 7.22 35.41 -19.87
N VAL A 69 7.94 35.45 -20.99
CA VAL A 69 8.78 36.59 -21.35
C VAL A 69 7.93 37.84 -21.61
N ILE A 70 6.81 37.71 -22.32
CA ILE A 70 5.89 38.83 -22.57
C ILE A 70 5.29 39.36 -21.26
N ASP A 71 4.84 38.46 -20.38
CA ASP A 71 4.27 38.81 -19.07
C ASP A 71 5.32 39.53 -18.20
N TYR A 72 6.55 39.02 -18.19
CA TYR A 72 7.67 39.64 -17.48
C TYR A 72 7.99 41.06 -17.98
N VAL A 73 8.04 41.24 -19.31
CA VAL A 73 8.34 42.55 -19.93
C VAL A 73 7.19 43.54 -19.72
N ARG A 74 5.93 43.09 -19.75
CA ARG A 74 4.75 43.97 -19.66
C ARG A 74 4.41 44.36 -18.23
N LEU A 75 4.44 43.42 -17.30
CA LEU A 75 3.99 43.66 -15.93
C LEU A 75 5.13 44.17 -15.05
N SER A 76 6.39 43.87 -15.39
CA SER A 76 7.59 44.16 -14.59
C SER A 76 7.53 43.66 -13.13
N ASP A 77 6.49 42.89 -12.77
CA ASP A 77 6.30 42.34 -11.45
C ASP A 77 7.00 40.97 -11.37
N VAL A 78 8.17 41.01 -10.74
CA VAL A 78 9.01 39.82 -10.50
C VAL A 78 8.29 38.80 -9.63
N VAL A 79 7.43 39.25 -8.70
CA VAL A 79 6.73 38.35 -7.77
C VAL A 79 5.66 37.55 -8.51
N GLN A 80 4.87 38.20 -9.35
CA GLN A 80 3.86 37.52 -10.17
C GLN A 80 4.50 36.51 -11.12
N THR A 81 5.60 36.90 -11.78
CA THR A 81 6.34 36.01 -12.68
C THR A 81 6.96 34.82 -11.93
N ALA A 82 7.49 35.05 -10.73
CA ALA A 82 8.01 33.96 -9.90
C ALA A 82 6.89 32.99 -9.48
N CYS A 83 5.71 33.51 -9.14
CA CYS A 83 4.55 32.68 -8.79
C CYS A 83 4.03 31.85 -9.97
N THR A 84 4.00 32.40 -11.19
CA THR A 84 3.60 31.61 -12.37
C THR A 84 4.61 30.50 -12.67
N VAL A 85 5.92 30.80 -12.64
CA VAL A 85 6.99 29.81 -12.84
C VAL A 85 6.94 28.71 -11.77
N LEU A 86 6.75 29.09 -10.51
CA LEU A 86 6.57 28.13 -9.41
C LEU A 86 5.33 27.25 -9.64
N GLY A 87 4.23 27.85 -10.09
CA GLY A 87 3.01 27.12 -10.47
C GLY A 87 3.30 26.10 -11.57
N VAL A 88 4.01 26.47 -12.64
CA VAL A 88 4.38 25.57 -13.75
C VAL A 88 5.19 24.38 -13.22
N ALA A 89 6.22 24.63 -12.42
CA ALA A 89 7.05 23.58 -11.84
C ALA A 89 6.23 22.63 -10.95
N LEU A 90 5.32 23.18 -10.13
CA LEU A 90 4.45 22.42 -9.25
C LEU A 90 3.44 21.58 -10.04
N GLY A 91 2.89 22.12 -11.13
CA GLY A 91 1.99 21.39 -12.03
C GLY A 91 2.65 20.17 -12.68
N VAL A 92 3.90 20.32 -13.15
CA VAL A 92 4.69 19.20 -13.70
C VAL A 92 4.96 18.14 -12.63
N LEU A 93 5.43 18.56 -11.44
CA LEU A 93 5.76 17.65 -10.35
C LEU A 93 4.53 16.88 -9.84
N VAL A 94 3.41 17.57 -9.62
CA VAL A 94 2.16 16.94 -9.19
C VAL A 94 1.68 15.93 -10.24
N THR A 95 1.76 16.26 -11.52
CA THR A 95 1.33 15.35 -12.59
C THR A 95 2.24 14.12 -12.68
N ASP A 96 3.55 14.29 -12.52
CA ASP A 96 4.52 13.18 -12.48
C ASP A 96 4.27 12.25 -11.27
N LEU A 97 4.11 12.82 -10.08
CA LEU A 97 3.74 12.04 -8.88
C LEU A 97 2.41 11.30 -9.08
N LEU A 98 1.41 11.96 -9.65
CA LEU A 98 0.11 11.31 -9.92
C LEU A 98 0.25 10.18 -10.93
N SER A 99 1.04 10.31 -11.99
CA SER A 99 1.33 9.19 -12.90
C SER A 99 2.00 8.04 -12.13
N GLN A 100 3.00 8.35 -11.32
CA GLN A 100 3.70 7.33 -10.53
C GLN A 100 2.84 6.63 -9.49
N PHE A 101 1.85 7.29 -8.87
CA PHE A 101 0.99 6.67 -7.84
C PHE A 101 -0.26 6.02 -8.43
N VAL A 102 -0.85 6.61 -9.47
CA VAL A 102 -2.13 6.16 -10.02
C VAL A 102 -1.96 5.03 -11.01
N ASP A 103 -0.92 5.07 -11.85
CA ASP A 103 -0.66 3.99 -12.82
C ASP A 103 -0.45 2.63 -12.13
N PRO A 104 0.38 2.48 -11.07
CA PRO A 104 0.50 1.19 -10.39
C PRO A 104 -0.76 0.80 -9.63
N ALA A 105 -1.56 1.75 -9.13
CA ALA A 105 -2.81 1.45 -8.43
C ALA A 105 -3.88 0.89 -9.39
N LEU A 106 -3.95 1.41 -10.62
CA LEU A 106 -4.83 0.91 -11.66
C LEU A 106 -4.37 -0.47 -12.17
N ILE A 107 -3.07 -0.65 -12.38
CA ILE A 107 -2.50 -1.93 -12.82
C ILE A 107 -2.66 -3.01 -11.74
N SER A 108 -2.48 -2.66 -10.47
CA SER A 108 -2.62 -3.59 -9.34
C SER A 108 -4.09 -3.89 -8.98
N GLY A 109 -5.01 -2.99 -9.33
CA GLY A 109 -6.46 -3.15 -9.16
C GLY A 109 -7.14 -3.95 -10.27
N ALA A 110 -6.53 -4.00 -11.46
CA ALA A 110 -6.89 -4.95 -12.50
C ALA A 110 -6.46 -6.34 -12.03
N ILE A 111 -7.37 -7.01 -11.33
CA ILE A 111 -7.33 -8.46 -11.10
C ILE A 111 -6.86 -9.08 -12.42
N PRO A 112 -5.79 -9.90 -12.46
CA PRO A 112 -5.40 -10.59 -13.66
C PRO A 112 -6.62 -11.40 -14.08
N GLU A 113 -7.34 -10.87 -15.07
CA GLU A 113 -8.38 -11.58 -15.75
C GLU A 113 -7.72 -12.86 -16.19
N ARG A 114 -8.15 -13.92 -15.51
CA ARG A 114 -7.64 -15.28 -15.60
C ARG A 114 -7.37 -15.55 -17.07
N ALA A 115 -6.08 -15.67 -17.42
CA ALA A 115 -5.67 -15.95 -18.79
C ALA A 115 -6.62 -17.01 -19.36
N PRO A 116 -7.33 -16.73 -20.47
CA PRO A 116 -8.23 -17.70 -21.05
C PRO A 116 -7.41 -18.96 -21.24
N VAL A 117 -7.82 -20.02 -20.56
CA VAL A 117 -7.22 -21.34 -20.70
C VAL A 117 -7.18 -21.59 -22.21
N PRO A 118 -6.00 -21.80 -22.82
CA PRO A 118 -5.92 -22.08 -24.23
C PRO A 118 -6.69 -23.37 -24.46
N VAL A 119 -7.91 -23.26 -24.99
CA VAL A 119 -8.62 -24.40 -25.53
C VAL A 119 -7.77 -24.84 -26.71
N SER A 120 -7.07 -25.95 -26.50
CA SER A 120 -6.32 -26.69 -27.50
C SER A 120 -7.29 -27.18 -28.58
N VAL A 121 -7.65 -26.29 -29.51
CA VAL A 121 -8.27 -26.68 -30.78
C VAL A 121 -7.13 -26.96 -31.74
N GLY A 122 -7.21 -28.14 -32.34
CA GLY A 122 -6.13 -28.82 -33.05
C GLY A 122 -5.60 -28.14 -34.31
N PRO A 123 -4.66 -28.82 -34.99
CA PRO A 123 -3.76 -28.22 -35.94
C PRO A 123 -4.48 -27.96 -37.27
N LYS A 124 -4.57 -26.69 -37.67
CA LYS A 124 -4.64 -26.35 -39.08
C LYS A 124 -3.33 -25.70 -39.52
N ARG A 125 -2.69 -26.47 -40.40
CA ARG A 125 -1.48 -26.26 -41.17
C ARG A 125 -1.67 -25.07 -42.12
N GLU A 126 -0.54 -24.48 -42.52
CA GLU A 126 -0.33 -23.56 -43.67
C GLU A 126 -0.59 -22.08 -43.33
N LEU A 127 0.25 -21.09 -43.68
CA LEU A 127 1.33 -21.01 -44.67
C LEU A 127 2.22 -19.77 -44.35
N LEU A 128 3.54 -19.90 -44.55
CA LEU A 128 4.59 -18.89 -44.79
C LEU A 128 4.42 -17.41 -44.35
N GLU A 129 5.31 -16.91 -43.47
CA GLU A 129 6.44 -16.02 -43.90
C GLU A 129 7.46 -15.77 -42.75
N PRO A 130 8.75 -15.49 -43.07
CA PRO A 130 9.85 -15.55 -42.11
C PRO A 130 10.34 -14.14 -41.71
N SER A 131 10.41 -13.85 -40.40
CA SER A 131 11.20 -12.71 -39.90
C SER A 131 12.24 -13.12 -38.86
N LYS A 132 13.42 -12.54 -39.01
CA LYS A 132 14.72 -13.07 -38.61
C LYS A 132 14.99 -12.90 -37.12
N ARG A 133 15.29 -14.04 -36.49
CA ARG A 133 16.32 -14.29 -35.45
C ARG A 133 16.94 -13.07 -34.77
N ILE A 134 16.68 -12.95 -33.47
CA ILE A 134 17.75 -12.77 -32.48
C ILE A 134 17.66 -13.93 -31.48
N ARG A 135 18.64 -14.83 -31.57
CA ARG A 135 18.87 -15.93 -30.65
C ARG A 135 19.32 -15.35 -29.31
N LEU A 136 18.54 -15.58 -28.26
CA LEU A 136 19.10 -15.76 -26.93
C LEU A 136 18.95 -17.24 -26.54
N VAL A 137 20.11 -17.82 -26.31
CA VAL A 137 20.46 -19.18 -25.85
C VAL A 137 19.38 -19.82 -24.98
N SER A 138 18.67 -20.81 -25.52
CA SER A 138 17.94 -21.79 -24.71
C SER A 138 18.91 -22.90 -24.31
N PHE A 139 19.09 -23.09 -23.00
CA PHE A 139 19.72 -24.29 -22.49
C PHE A 139 18.73 -25.45 -22.63
N GLY A 140 18.98 -26.29 -23.63
CA GLY A 140 18.33 -27.57 -23.79
C GLY A 140 18.59 -28.45 -22.57
N ARG A 141 17.50 -28.85 -21.91
CA ARG A 141 17.53 -29.97 -20.97
C ARG A 141 16.89 -31.17 -21.66
N ASP A 142 17.71 -31.85 -22.45
CA ASP A 142 17.45 -33.22 -22.86
C ASP A 142 17.50 -34.12 -21.62
N ARG A 143 16.46 -34.94 -21.45
CA ARG A 143 16.56 -36.37 -21.14
C ARG A 143 15.17 -37.00 -21.16
N THR A 144 14.86 -37.54 -22.33
CA THR A 144 14.24 -38.85 -22.57
C THR A 144 14.49 -39.90 -21.45
N ARG A 145 13.53 -40.83 -21.31
CA ARG A 145 13.37 -41.95 -20.34
C ARG A 145 12.70 -41.51 -19.03
N SER A 146 11.51 -41.99 -18.67
CA SER A 146 10.99 -43.35 -18.82
C SER A 146 9.46 -43.38 -18.86
N HIS A 147 8.91 -44.04 -19.88
CA HIS A 147 7.65 -44.77 -19.77
C HIS A 147 7.81 -45.89 -18.73
N ARG A 148 6.97 -45.93 -17.70
CA ARG A 148 6.30 -47.15 -17.20
C ARG A 148 5.44 -46.86 -15.97
N HIS A 149 4.19 -47.32 -16.06
CA HIS A 149 3.27 -47.68 -14.97
C HIS A 149 3.12 -46.71 -13.79
N LYS A 150 1.99 -45.98 -13.79
CA LYS A 150 1.06 -46.09 -12.65
C LYS A 150 -0.36 -45.79 -13.08
N ASP A 151 -1.02 -46.87 -13.47
CA ASP A 151 -2.45 -46.99 -13.66
C ASP A 151 -3.22 -46.67 -12.37
N ALA A 152 -4.45 -46.20 -12.59
CA ALA A 152 -5.66 -46.51 -11.83
C ALA A 152 -5.56 -46.47 -10.29
N GLY A 153 -5.97 -45.35 -9.68
CA GLY A 153 -6.25 -45.36 -8.25
C GLY A 153 -6.60 -44.04 -7.58
N HIS A 154 -7.02 -43.00 -8.32
CA HIS A 154 -7.28 -41.70 -7.69
C HIS A 154 -8.57 -41.00 -8.15
N ARG A 155 -9.58 -41.75 -8.59
CA ARG A 155 -10.92 -41.21 -8.88
C ARG A 155 -11.95 -41.38 -7.76
N ASP A 156 -11.74 -42.28 -6.78
CA ASP A 156 -12.76 -42.52 -5.74
C ASP A 156 -12.64 -41.61 -4.50
N ARG A 157 -11.58 -40.80 -4.39
CA ARG A 157 -11.38 -39.95 -3.20
C ARG A 157 -12.15 -38.63 -3.25
N ASP A 158 -12.56 -38.18 -4.43
CA ASP A 158 -13.31 -36.93 -4.62
C ASP A 158 -14.84 -37.11 -4.53
N GLU A 159 -15.36 -38.33 -4.59
CA GLU A 159 -16.80 -38.59 -4.40
C GLU A 159 -17.19 -38.64 -2.91
N HIS A 160 -16.32 -39.17 -2.04
CA HIS A 160 -16.62 -39.27 -0.61
C HIS A 160 -16.66 -37.91 0.10
N THR A 161 -15.94 -36.90 -0.38
CA THR A 161 -15.98 -35.54 0.19
C THR A 161 -17.27 -34.81 -0.17
N ARG A 162 -17.82 -35.02 -1.38
CA ARG A 162 -19.08 -34.39 -1.80
C ARG A 162 -20.31 -34.96 -1.08
N HIS A 163 -20.28 -36.23 -0.68
CA HIS A 163 -21.39 -36.83 0.05
C HIS A 163 -21.48 -36.32 1.49
N ARG A 164 -20.34 -36.02 2.13
CA ARG A 164 -20.28 -35.52 3.51
C ARG A 164 -20.73 -34.07 3.66
N GLU A 165 -20.63 -33.26 2.61
CA GLU A 165 -21.19 -31.89 2.61
C GLU A 165 -22.72 -31.89 2.47
N ARG A 166 -23.29 -32.79 1.64
CA ARG A 166 -24.75 -32.89 1.48
C ARG A 166 -25.48 -33.43 2.72
N GLU A 167 -24.83 -34.24 3.56
CA GLU A 167 -25.43 -34.66 4.84
C GLU A 167 -25.47 -33.53 5.87
N ARG A 168 -24.46 -32.66 5.91
CA ARG A 168 -24.43 -31.51 6.82
C ARG A 168 -25.49 -30.46 6.51
N GLU A 169 -25.87 -30.29 5.24
CA GLU A 169 -27.00 -29.43 4.85
C GLU A 169 -28.34 -30.00 5.32
N ARG A 170 -28.54 -31.32 5.28
CA ARG A 170 -29.80 -31.96 5.69
C ARG A 170 -30.01 -31.99 7.21
N GLU A 171 -28.94 -31.95 8.00
CA GLU A 171 -29.04 -31.84 9.47
C GLU A 171 -29.44 -30.42 9.93
N HIS A 172 -29.07 -29.37 9.20
CA HIS A 172 -29.46 -28.00 9.55
C HIS A 172 -30.95 -27.70 9.31
N GLU A 173 -31.65 -28.51 8.52
CA GLU A 173 -33.06 -28.29 8.19
C GLU A 173 -34.04 -28.92 9.21
N ARG A 174 -33.56 -29.81 10.10
CA ARG A 174 -34.43 -30.57 11.04
C ARG A 174 -34.51 -30.03 12.46
N HIS A 175 -33.84 -28.93 12.78
CA HIS A 175 -33.91 -28.29 14.10
C HIS A 175 -34.57 -26.90 14.05
N GLY A 176 -35.70 -26.82 13.34
CA GLY A 176 -36.68 -25.74 13.50
C GLY A 176 -37.33 -25.82 14.88
N ARG A 177 -36.74 -25.14 15.86
CA ARG A 177 -37.37 -24.86 17.15
C ARG A 177 -38.47 -23.80 16.91
N PRO A 178 -39.74 -24.05 17.29
CA PRO A 178 -40.78 -23.03 17.19
C PRO A 178 -40.49 -21.94 18.22
N THR A 179 -40.01 -20.79 17.76
CA THR A 179 -39.95 -19.58 18.59
C THR A 179 -41.32 -18.92 18.58
N ASP A 180 -41.94 -18.92 19.76
CA ASP A 180 -43.15 -18.15 20.06
C ASP A 180 -43.02 -16.70 19.55
N ILE A 181 -44.04 -16.32 18.79
CA ILE A 181 -44.25 -14.99 18.26
C ILE A 181 -44.63 -14.08 19.43
N ARG A 182 -43.68 -13.28 19.91
CA ARG A 182 -44.00 -12.05 20.64
C ARG A 182 -44.02 -10.88 19.65
N PRO A 183 -45.05 -10.02 19.67
CA PRO A 183 -45.12 -8.86 18.80
C PRO A 183 -43.98 -7.87 19.12
N ILE A 184 -43.16 -7.63 18.10
CA ILE A 184 -42.02 -6.72 18.12
C ILE A 184 -42.56 -5.29 18.08
N THR A 185 -42.41 -4.56 19.18
CA THR A 185 -42.33 -3.10 19.16
C THR A 185 -41.10 -2.70 18.30
N PRO A 186 -41.24 -1.80 17.32
CA PRO A 186 -40.14 -1.35 16.48
C PRO A 186 -39.21 -0.47 17.31
N THR A 187 -38.32 -1.11 18.06
CA THR A 187 -37.22 -0.41 18.72
C THR A 187 -36.15 -0.21 17.67
N LEU A 188 -35.96 1.06 17.35
CA LEU A 188 -35.05 1.64 16.38
C LEU A 188 -33.63 1.07 16.57
N THR A 189 -33.38 -0.10 15.99
CA THR A 189 -32.10 -0.79 16.04
C THR A 189 -31.23 -0.09 15.01
N TYR A 190 -30.59 1.00 15.45
CA TYR A 190 -29.48 1.59 14.73
C TYR A 190 -28.55 0.46 14.32
N CYS A 191 -28.27 0.34 13.02
CA CYS A 191 -27.23 -0.52 12.46
C CYS A 191 -25.91 -0.15 13.15
N SER A 192 -25.63 -0.79 14.28
CA SER A 192 -24.39 -0.62 15.00
C SER A 192 -23.32 -1.28 14.14
N THR A 193 -22.64 -0.47 13.34
CA THR A 193 -21.38 -0.85 12.68
C THR A 193 -20.23 -0.98 13.69
N ALA A 194 -20.53 -0.99 15.00
CA ALA A 194 -19.57 -1.34 16.01
C ALA A 194 -19.21 -2.82 15.84
N PRO A 195 -17.93 -3.17 15.76
CA PRO A 195 -17.50 -4.56 15.69
C PRO A 195 -18.06 -5.29 16.90
N SER A 196 -18.94 -6.28 16.67
CA SER A 196 -19.63 -7.02 17.74
C SER A 196 -18.70 -7.90 18.57
N ILE A 197 -17.40 -7.89 18.26
CA ILE A 197 -16.36 -8.60 19.01
C ILE A 197 -15.41 -7.55 19.56
N SER A 198 -15.64 -7.14 20.80
CA SER A 198 -14.75 -6.23 21.50
C SER A 198 -13.38 -6.91 21.62
N LEU A 199 -12.34 -6.29 21.04
CA LEU A 199 -10.96 -6.80 21.04
C LEU A 199 -10.34 -6.95 22.44
N ASP A 200 -11.04 -6.42 23.46
CA ASP A 200 -10.66 -6.48 24.86
C ASP A 200 -11.23 -7.70 25.60
N SER A 201 -12.12 -8.49 24.98
CA SER A 201 -12.75 -9.66 25.61
C SER A 201 -11.87 -10.93 25.65
N VAL A 202 -10.62 -10.86 25.19
CA VAL A 202 -9.73 -12.03 25.03
C VAL A 202 -8.77 -12.35 26.21
N PRO A 203 -8.81 -11.82 27.46
CA PRO A 203 -7.66 -12.01 28.34
C PRO A 203 -7.62 -13.33 29.13
N SER A 204 -8.72 -14.06 29.35
CA SER A 204 -8.75 -15.09 30.40
C SER A 204 -8.79 -16.56 29.94
N SER A 205 -9.13 -16.85 28.68
CA SER A 205 -9.31 -18.26 28.24
C SER A 205 -8.07 -18.91 27.61
N LEU A 206 -7.03 -18.14 27.30
CA LEU A 206 -5.87 -18.62 26.54
C LEU A 206 -4.88 -19.46 27.36
N ASP A 207 -4.88 -19.34 28.69
CA ASP A 207 -4.01 -20.11 29.59
C ASP A 207 -4.74 -20.48 30.89
N PRO A 208 -5.73 -21.39 30.83
CA PRO A 208 -6.51 -21.75 32.02
C PRO A 208 -5.66 -22.45 33.10
N GLU A 209 -4.56 -23.08 32.70
CA GLU A 209 -3.67 -23.81 33.62
C GLU A 209 -2.45 -23.00 34.06
N GLY A 210 -2.27 -21.78 33.56
CA GLY A 210 -1.15 -20.90 33.91
C GLY A 210 0.22 -21.41 33.48
N LYS A 211 0.29 -22.37 32.54
CA LYS A 211 1.53 -23.06 32.15
C LYS A 211 2.43 -22.21 31.25
N LEU A 212 1.88 -21.21 30.57
CA LEU A 212 2.64 -20.34 29.69
C LEU A 212 3.37 -19.28 30.50
N SER A 213 4.61 -18.99 30.12
CA SER A 213 5.34 -17.84 30.65
C SER A 213 4.59 -16.55 30.30
N PRO A 214 4.72 -15.47 31.08
CA PRO A 214 4.04 -14.20 30.80
C PRO A 214 4.27 -13.68 29.38
N GLN A 215 5.48 -13.86 28.84
CA GLN A 215 5.82 -13.46 27.47
C GLN A 215 5.14 -14.34 26.42
N GLU A 216 5.05 -15.66 26.66
CA GLU A 216 4.30 -16.56 25.77
C GLU A 216 2.81 -16.27 25.78
N ARG A 217 2.24 -15.85 26.91
CA ARG A 217 0.83 -15.40 26.99
C ARG A 217 0.59 -14.18 26.12
N GLU A 218 1.48 -13.18 26.16
CA GLU A 218 1.37 -11.99 25.29
C GLU A 218 1.42 -12.38 23.80
N VAL A 219 2.35 -13.26 23.41
CA VAL A 219 2.44 -13.77 22.04
C VAL A 219 1.16 -14.52 21.65
N ALA A 220 0.62 -15.36 22.54
CA ALA A 220 -0.63 -16.09 22.30
C ALA A 220 -1.81 -15.14 22.10
N VAL A 221 -1.93 -14.09 22.92
CA VAL A 221 -2.96 -13.04 22.79
C VAL A 221 -2.83 -12.32 21.44
N LEU A 222 -1.63 -11.93 21.03
CA LEU A 222 -1.41 -11.26 19.74
C LEU A 222 -1.78 -12.18 18.55
N ARG A 223 -1.43 -13.46 18.61
CA ARG A 223 -1.81 -14.44 17.58
C ARG A 223 -3.32 -14.69 17.55
N ALA A 224 -3.98 -14.72 18.70
CA ALA A 224 -5.44 -14.82 18.78
C ALA A 224 -6.10 -13.59 18.16
N ARG A 225 -5.60 -12.38 18.45
CA ARG A 225 -6.06 -11.12 17.83
C ARG A 225 -5.84 -11.10 16.32
N ALA A 226 -4.70 -11.58 15.83
CA ALA A 226 -4.45 -11.73 14.41
C ALA A 226 -5.45 -12.69 13.74
N SER A 227 -5.74 -13.82 14.39
CA SER A 227 -6.71 -14.82 13.90
C SER A 227 -8.13 -14.25 13.82
N LEU A 228 -8.50 -13.46 14.83
CA LEU A 228 -9.77 -12.73 14.88
C LEU A 228 -9.88 -11.66 13.78
N ALA A 229 -8.79 -10.94 13.51
CA ALA A 229 -8.75 -9.99 12.40
C ALA A 229 -8.92 -10.69 11.03
N ASP A 230 -8.36 -11.89 10.85
CA ASP A 230 -8.55 -12.67 9.62
C ASP A 230 -9.97 -13.21 9.48
N SER A 231 -10.64 -13.62 10.58
CA SER A 231 -12.04 -14.05 10.51
C SER A 231 -12.96 -12.91 10.06
N GLU A 232 -12.77 -11.70 10.60
CA GLU A 232 -13.51 -10.51 10.16
C GLU A 232 -13.21 -10.16 8.70
N ARG A 233 -11.94 -10.23 8.29
CA ARG A 233 -11.55 -10.03 6.90
C ARG A 233 -12.26 -11.00 5.94
N ARG A 234 -12.40 -12.29 6.31
CA ARG A 234 -13.10 -13.29 5.48
C ARG A 234 -14.59 -12.97 5.39
N ARG A 235 -15.23 -12.65 6.51
CA ARG A 235 -16.63 -12.21 6.56
C ARG A 235 -16.87 -11.01 5.63
N PHE A 236 -16.06 -9.96 5.72
CA PHE A 236 -16.22 -8.79 4.84
C PHE A 236 -15.97 -9.11 3.36
N LYS A 237 -15.12 -10.09 3.02
CA LYS A 237 -14.97 -10.55 1.64
C LYS A 237 -16.24 -11.22 1.11
N GLU A 238 -16.91 -12.01 1.93
CA GLU A 238 -18.17 -12.67 1.58
C GLU A 238 -19.31 -11.66 1.45
N GLU A 239 -19.46 -10.77 2.44
CA GLU A 239 -20.44 -9.68 2.37
C GLU A 239 -20.22 -8.78 1.14
N ARG A 240 -18.95 -8.55 0.74
CA ARG A 240 -18.64 -7.79 -0.47
C ARG A 240 -19.13 -8.51 -1.73
N LYS A 241 -18.91 -9.82 -1.83
CA LYS A 241 -19.41 -10.62 -2.97
C LYS A 241 -20.93 -10.57 -3.02
N TRP A 242 -21.58 -10.67 -1.86
CA TRP A 242 -23.03 -10.55 -1.76
C TRP A 242 -23.51 -9.17 -2.23
N ALA A 243 -22.90 -8.07 -1.77
CA ALA A 243 -23.24 -6.72 -2.23
C ALA A 243 -23.06 -6.53 -3.75
N LEU A 244 -22.00 -7.11 -4.33
CA LEU A 244 -21.79 -7.12 -5.79
C LEU A 244 -22.89 -7.89 -6.53
N SER A 245 -23.31 -9.05 -5.99
CA SER A 245 -24.41 -9.84 -6.57
C SER A 245 -25.75 -9.09 -6.57
N GLN A 246 -25.93 -8.17 -5.63
CA GLN A 246 -27.10 -7.29 -5.53
C GLN A 246 -26.98 -6.02 -6.39
N GLY A 247 -25.88 -5.83 -7.13
CA GLY A 247 -25.62 -4.60 -7.90
C GLY A 247 -25.27 -3.37 -7.05
N ASN A 248 -25.09 -3.51 -5.74
CA ASN A 248 -24.80 -2.39 -4.84
C ASN A 248 -23.29 -2.10 -4.78
N MET A 249 -22.80 -1.34 -5.76
CA MET A 249 -21.39 -0.99 -5.91
C MET A 249 -20.85 -0.13 -4.76
N ALA A 250 -21.68 0.78 -4.22
CA ALA A 250 -21.29 1.65 -3.11
C ALA A 250 -21.03 0.86 -1.82
N ARG A 251 -21.90 -0.10 -1.50
CA ARG A 251 -21.67 -0.99 -0.35
C ARG A 251 -20.47 -1.91 -0.58
N ALA A 252 -20.29 -2.42 -1.81
CA ALA A 252 -19.15 -3.25 -2.14
C ALA A 252 -17.81 -2.51 -1.99
N SER A 253 -17.75 -1.21 -2.33
CA SER A 253 -16.54 -0.39 -2.16
C SER A 253 -16.23 -0.11 -0.69
N GLN A 254 -17.25 0.15 0.15
CA GLN A 254 -17.10 0.28 1.60
C GLN A 254 -16.55 -1.02 2.23
N LEU A 255 -17.13 -2.17 1.87
CA LEU A 255 -16.66 -3.47 2.35
C LEU A 255 -15.24 -3.78 1.86
N ALA A 256 -14.87 -3.35 0.66
CA ALA A 256 -13.49 -3.48 0.18
C ALA A 256 -12.49 -2.70 1.04
N TRP A 257 -12.86 -1.49 1.50
CA TRP A 257 -12.05 -0.72 2.43
C TRP A 257 -11.88 -1.45 3.78
N GLN A 258 -12.96 -2.04 4.32
CA GLN A 258 -12.89 -2.84 5.55
C GLN A 258 -11.96 -4.04 5.39
N VAL A 259 -12.03 -4.78 4.28
CA VAL A 259 -11.11 -5.89 3.99
C VAL A 259 -9.65 -5.43 4.02
N ARG A 260 -9.32 -4.27 3.44
CA ARG A 260 -7.96 -3.71 3.47
C ARG A 260 -7.54 -3.36 4.89
N ARG A 261 -8.41 -2.69 5.65
CA ARG A 261 -8.17 -2.32 7.05
C ARG A 261 -7.86 -3.54 7.92
N TYR A 262 -8.69 -4.59 7.88
CA TYR A 262 -8.47 -5.80 8.68
C TYR A 262 -7.27 -6.62 8.20
N THR A 263 -6.92 -6.56 6.92
CA THR A 263 -5.67 -7.16 6.42
C THR A 263 -4.45 -6.47 7.05
N ALA A 264 -4.41 -5.14 7.05
CA ALA A 264 -3.32 -4.39 7.68
C ALA A 264 -3.24 -4.65 9.19
N LEU A 265 -4.38 -4.74 9.88
CA LEU A 265 -4.47 -5.00 11.31
C LEU A 265 -4.03 -6.43 11.68
N MET A 266 -4.37 -7.42 10.87
CA MET A 266 -3.86 -8.79 10.99
C MET A 266 -2.33 -8.82 10.81
N GLU A 267 -1.80 -8.15 9.79
CA GLU A 267 -0.36 -8.09 9.53
C GLU A 267 0.41 -7.39 10.67
N SER A 268 -0.14 -6.31 11.25
CA SER A 268 0.49 -5.63 12.39
C SER A 268 0.59 -6.55 13.61
N PHE A 269 -0.47 -7.31 13.91
CA PHE A 269 -0.42 -8.24 15.05
C PHE A 269 0.54 -9.42 14.82
N HIS A 270 0.68 -9.91 13.59
CA HIS A 270 1.70 -10.91 13.28
C HIS A 270 3.11 -10.36 13.50
N ARG A 271 3.40 -9.16 13.00
CA ARG A 271 4.71 -8.51 13.20
C ARG A 271 5.01 -8.26 14.67
N GLU A 272 4.02 -7.83 15.43
CA GLU A 272 4.15 -7.59 16.87
C GLU A 272 4.38 -8.90 17.64
N ALA A 273 3.63 -9.96 17.31
CA ALA A 273 3.82 -11.28 17.89
C ALA A 273 5.23 -11.82 17.60
N ASP A 274 5.71 -11.69 16.37
CA ASP A 274 7.06 -12.14 15.98
C ASP A 274 8.15 -11.34 16.69
N ALA A 275 7.97 -10.02 16.83
CA ALA A 275 8.90 -9.17 17.58
C ALA A 275 8.97 -9.60 19.07
N LYS A 276 7.82 -9.92 19.68
CA LYS A 276 7.74 -10.42 21.07
C LYS A 276 8.39 -11.79 21.24
N VAL A 277 8.26 -12.70 20.27
CA VAL A 277 8.97 -13.99 20.28
C VAL A 277 10.49 -13.79 20.24
N VAL A 278 10.99 -12.85 19.42
CA VAL A 278 12.42 -12.53 19.36
C VAL A 278 12.92 -11.90 20.66
N GLU A 279 12.13 -11.03 21.28
CA GLU A 279 12.43 -10.45 22.60
C GLU A 279 12.51 -11.53 23.69
N ALA A 280 11.53 -12.44 23.72
CA ALA A 280 11.51 -13.56 24.66
C ALA A 280 12.71 -14.49 24.49
N ALA A 281 13.05 -14.83 23.23
CA ALA A 281 14.22 -15.63 22.91
C ALA A 281 15.53 -14.93 23.34
N ARG A 282 15.63 -13.61 23.15
CA ARG A 282 16.78 -12.81 23.61
C ARG A 282 16.87 -12.78 25.13
N ALA A 283 15.74 -12.61 25.83
CA ALA A 283 15.69 -12.63 27.29
C ALA A 283 16.11 -13.99 27.86
N ALA A 284 15.69 -15.10 27.23
CA ALA A 284 16.06 -16.45 27.61
C ALA A 284 17.55 -16.78 27.37
N ALA A 285 18.19 -16.13 26.39
CA ALA A 285 19.62 -16.33 26.08
C ALA A 285 20.58 -15.52 26.97
N ALA A 286 20.12 -14.42 27.57
CA ALA A 286 20.95 -13.54 28.41
C ALA A 286 21.37 -14.04 29.83
N PRO A 287 20.69 -14.99 30.51
CA PRO A 287 20.94 -15.23 31.94
C PRO A 287 22.27 -15.92 32.24
N ASN A 288 22.94 -16.53 31.26
CA ASN A 288 24.23 -17.21 31.47
C ASN A 288 25.46 -16.31 31.34
N ALA A 289 25.33 -15.05 30.91
CA ALA A 289 26.49 -14.17 30.72
C ALA A 289 26.93 -13.44 32.00
N GLN A 290 26.11 -13.43 33.06
CA GLN A 290 26.40 -12.67 34.29
C GLN A 290 26.99 -13.51 35.44
N VAL A 291 26.99 -14.85 35.37
CA VAL A 291 27.54 -15.71 36.44
C VAL A 291 29.00 -16.12 36.20
N ALA A 292 29.55 -15.96 34.99
CA ALA A 292 30.93 -16.35 34.67
C ALA A 292 31.97 -15.20 34.78
N GLY A 293 31.66 -14.11 35.50
CA GLY A 293 32.46 -12.87 35.51
C GLY A 293 33.06 -12.45 36.85
N HIS A 294 33.11 -13.31 37.87
CA HIS A 294 33.71 -13.00 39.17
C HIS A 294 35.20 -13.42 39.23
N GLY A 295 36.01 -12.89 38.32
CA GLY A 295 37.46 -13.10 38.35
C GLY A 295 38.21 -12.33 37.28
N GLY A 296 38.90 -11.27 37.67
CA GLY A 296 39.97 -10.65 36.88
C GLY A 296 39.62 -9.27 36.32
N GLY A 297 40.06 -8.23 37.03
CA GLY A 297 39.91 -6.85 36.61
C GLY A 297 40.66 -6.52 35.31
N SER A 298 40.01 -5.73 34.46
CA SER A 298 40.73 -4.82 33.56
C SER A 298 39.86 -3.60 33.31
N SER A 299 40.11 -2.59 34.13
CA SER A 299 39.71 -1.20 33.91
C SER A 299 40.15 -0.75 32.51
N ARG A 300 39.20 -0.59 31.58
CA ARG A 300 39.37 0.32 30.44
C ARG A 300 38.17 1.25 30.38
N ARG A 301 38.41 2.46 30.92
CA ARG A 301 37.69 3.71 30.66
C ARG A 301 37.14 3.75 29.24
N ARG A 302 35.82 3.90 29.10
CA ARG A 302 35.22 4.41 27.86
C ARG A 302 34.22 5.51 28.20
N SER A 303 34.55 6.69 27.70
CA SER A 303 33.98 7.99 28.04
C SER A 303 32.49 8.10 27.69
N HIS A 304 31.77 8.76 28.58
CA HIS A 304 30.38 9.13 28.45
C HIS A 304 30.14 10.14 27.31
N SER A 305 29.13 9.87 26.49
CA SER A 305 28.44 10.87 25.68
C SER A 305 26.94 10.65 25.86
N ARG A 306 26.30 11.58 26.58
CA ARG A 306 24.89 11.57 26.95
C ARG A 306 24.09 12.18 25.80
N GLN A 307 23.10 11.44 25.28
CA GLN A 307 22.10 12.03 24.38
C GLN A 307 20.70 11.80 24.95
N ARG A 308 20.11 12.91 25.40
CA ARG A 308 18.81 13.00 26.05
C ARG A 308 17.70 13.11 25.01
N LYS A 309 16.57 12.50 25.39
CA LYS A 309 15.21 12.67 24.89
C LYS A 309 14.84 14.15 24.70
N SER A 310 14.14 14.46 23.61
CA SER A 310 13.19 15.58 23.57
C SER A 310 11.98 15.22 22.71
N SER A 311 10.82 15.45 23.30
CA SER A 311 9.48 15.34 22.74
C SER A 311 9.09 16.64 22.01
N PHE A 312 8.34 16.49 20.93
CA PHE A 312 7.79 17.55 20.09
C PHE A 312 6.39 17.99 20.58
N SER A 313 6.14 19.30 20.60
CA SER A 313 4.80 19.89 20.47
C SER A 313 4.90 21.27 19.79
N ALA A 314 3.91 21.57 18.95
CA ALA A 314 3.88 22.57 17.85
C ALA A 314 3.64 24.04 18.26
N PRO A 315 3.68 25.01 17.30
CA PRO A 315 3.10 26.32 17.50
C PRO A 315 2.06 26.77 16.43
N SER A 316 1.20 27.69 16.86
CA SER A 316 0.19 28.45 16.12
C SER A 316 0.37 29.96 16.35
N ALA A 317 0.35 30.74 15.26
CA ALA A 317 0.05 32.16 14.99
C ALA A 317 0.39 33.34 15.96
N PRO A 318 0.64 34.58 15.44
CA PRO A 318 1.07 35.76 16.23
C PRO A 318 0.07 36.95 16.28
N ASN A 319 0.20 37.83 17.28
CA ASN A 319 -0.17 39.27 17.22
C ASN A 319 0.40 40.11 18.40
N GLY A 320 1.05 41.26 18.10
CA GLY A 320 0.87 42.54 18.82
C GLY A 320 1.82 43.02 19.95
N ALA A 321 2.75 43.93 19.59
CA ALA A 321 3.25 45.15 20.30
C ALA A 321 4.07 45.11 21.63
N PRO A 322 4.93 46.14 21.92
CA PRO A 322 6.20 45.96 22.67
C PRO A 322 6.40 46.81 23.94
N LEU A 323 7.25 46.36 24.89
CA LEU A 323 8.40 47.07 25.49
C LEU A 323 9.03 46.28 26.69
N ILE A 324 10.30 46.58 26.98
CA ILE A 324 11.11 46.35 28.20
C ILE A 324 12.06 45.11 28.26
N SER A 325 13.34 45.44 28.49
CA SER A 325 14.47 44.70 29.11
C SER A 325 15.09 43.45 28.47
N SER A 326 16.31 43.66 27.94
CA SER A 326 17.58 42.93 28.22
C SER A 326 17.55 41.42 28.54
N ALA A 327 18.01 40.61 27.58
CA ALA A 327 19.10 39.62 27.71
C ALA A 327 19.24 38.82 26.40
N ASP A 328 20.49 38.53 26.05
CA ASP A 328 21.02 37.57 25.06
C ASP A 328 20.03 36.78 24.18
N ASP A 329 20.03 37.05 22.87
CA ASP A 329 19.84 36.00 21.85
C ASP A 329 20.18 36.47 20.42
N ARG A 330 21.23 35.90 19.83
CA ARG A 330 21.57 35.91 18.39
C ARG A 330 22.66 34.86 18.13
N PRO A 331 22.74 34.25 16.95
CA PRO A 331 21.75 33.46 16.20
C PRO A 331 22.25 32.01 16.00
N PRO A 332 21.45 31.07 15.48
CA PRO A 332 22.04 29.97 14.72
C PRO A 332 21.95 30.25 13.22
N LEU A 333 23.13 30.48 12.65
CA LEU A 333 23.44 29.98 11.32
C LEU A 333 23.41 28.43 11.37
N VAL A 334 22.79 27.80 10.38
CA VAL A 334 23.42 26.83 9.45
C VAL A 334 22.31 26.02 8.75
N SER A 335 22.33 26.15 7.43
CA SER A 335 21.70 25.28 6.44
C SER A 335 22.20 23.85 6.54
N VAL A 336 21.30 22.86 6.55
CA VAL A 336 21.68 21.46 6.28
C VAL A 336 21.59 21.22 4.78
N THR A 337 22.74 21.28 4.12
CA THR A 337 22.97 20.74 2.79
C THR A 337 22.94 19.21 2.87
N VAL A 338 21.87 18.59 2.39
CA VAL A 338 21.86 17.15 2.13
C VAL A 338 22.67 16.92 0.86
N GLY A 339 23.95 16.59 1.04
CA GLY A 339 24.83 16.19 -0.05
C GLY A 339 24.26 14.95 -0.76
N PRO A 340 24.09 14.97 -2.10
CA PRO A 340 23.74 13.77 -2.84
C PRO A 340 25.00 12.92 -2.92
N ASN A 341 24.95 11.68 -2.43
CA ASN A 341 25.92 10.69 -2.87
C ASN A 341 25.19 9.46 -3.43
N PRO A 342 25.56 9.01 -4.64
CA PRO A 342 24.72 8.18 -5.49
C PRO A 342 24.92 6.72 -5.10
N ARG A 343 23.81 6.00 -4.97
CA ARG A 343 23.83 4.54 -5.03
C ARG A 343 23.03 4.06 -6.21
N THR A 344 23.74 3.95 -7.32
CA THR A 344 23.53 2.89 -8.29
C THR A 344 23.63 1.55 -7.57
N ARG A 345 22.49 0.84 -7.41
CA ARG A 345 22.53 -0.61 -7.24
C ARG A 345 21.27 -1.24 -7.79
N LYS A 346 21.35 -1.68 -9.05
CA LYS A 346 20.54 -2.78 -9.59
C LYS A 346 20.66 -3.95 -8.62
N ARG A 347 19.54 -4.37 -8.02
CA ARG A 347 19.45 -5.65 -7.31
C ARG A 347 18.38 -6.49 -7.99
N SER A 348 18.81 -7.26 -8.98
CA SER A 348 18.16 -8.50 -9.36
C SER A 348 18.19 -9.45 -8.15
N GLY A 349 17.03 -9.93 -7.71
CA GLY A 349 16.92 -10.85 -6.60
C GLY A 349 15.80 -11.84 -6.85
N GLY A 350 16.04 -12.78 -7.78
CA GLY A 350 15.25 -14.00 -7.87
C GLY A 350 15.52 -14.87 -6.65
N THR A 351 14.49 -15.13 -5.87
CA THR A 351 14.50 -16.05 -4.73
C THR A 351 14.34 -17.50 -5.25
N ALA A 352 15.44 -18.13 -5.62
CA ALA A 352 15.51 -19.58 -5.76
C ALA A 352 15.71 -20.20 -4.37
N THR A 353 14.69 -20.86 -3.86
CA THR A 353 14.74 -21.69 -2.66
C THR A 353 15.47 -23.01 -2.96
N LEU A 354 16.80 -22.99 -2.86
CA LEU A 354 17.60 -24.22 -2.85
C LEU A 354 17.38 -24.95 -1.52
N LYS A 355 16.68 -26.10 -1.58
CA LYS A 355 16.64 -27.09 -0.50
C LYS A 355 18.03 -27.73 -0.34
N PRO A 356 18.57 -27.88 0.88
CA PRO A 356 19.71 -28.76 1.10
C PRO A 356 19.24 -30.22 1.03
N ALA A 357 19.85 -31.00 0.13
CA ALA A 357 19.70 -32.46 0.11
C ALA A 357 20.78 -33.08 1.00
N ILE A 358 20.37 -33.73 2.07
CA ILE A 358 21.24 -34.55 2.93
C ILE A 358 21.25 -35.95 2.32
N PHE A 359 22.40 -36.37 1.79
CA PHE A 359 22.64 -37.76 1.40
C PHE A 359 23.24 -38.51 2.59
N VAL A 360 22.54 -39.54 3.07
CA VAL A 360 23.08 -40.53 4.00
C VAL A 360 23.56 -41.70 3.16
N GLN A 361 24.87 -41.93 3.15
CA GLN A 361 25.50 -43.05 2.47
C GLN A 361 25.50 -44.26 3.42
N GLY A 362 24.68 -45.25 3.11
CA GLY A 362 24.72 -46.56 3.77
C GLY A 362 26.01 -47.29 3.41
N ARG A 363 26.62 -47.92 4.41
CA ARG A 363 27.81 -48.75 4.30
C ARG A 363 27.33 -50.20 4.15
N GLU A 364 27.75 -50.87 3.08
CA GLU A 364 27.67 -52.33 2.97
C GLU A 364 28.72 -52.99 3.86
#